data_AF-A0A6L2ZL20-F1
#
_entry.id   AF-A0A6L2ZL20-F1
#
_cell.length_a   1.000
_cell.length_b   1.000
_cell.length_c   1.000
_cell.angle_alpha   90.00
_cell.angle_beta   90.00
_cell.angle_gamma   90.00
#
_symmetry.space_group_name_H-M   'P 1'
#
loop_
_entity.id
_entity.type
_entity.pdbx_description
1 polymer ?
#
loop_
_entity_poly.entity_id
_entity_poly.type
_entity_poly.pdbx_seq_one_letter_code
_entity_poly.pdbx_strand_id
1 'polypeptide(L)'
;GAVSRLVLAEWRHAMAPGLCDEHDYRALGLTTYEFDASTSSRDRPWQRLNSRAGRSRFVSLGRKACNEWAHTVGAGVDTQESNLARLQLYDVLRSTSKMRGPVHRALDHLFSGLGPTNWVHATALATYCALTPGAEAVMRWGRQSRALAMERHACVRVWKGATQHVMRTLCTPDGVAVTPKAARSWLYLHMLVGRSGMVSDWEAERDARAAPHYSKVNVRPDDVTVSDTETYWADFEDALNDVFARAFVRRPQVNDTVQDWWNKRYTWVARGSARVYHHYQLPDDIKQRMHKGTLFECLPGNWLERVLSTAPHQCAGEAEKYENGSNRALYSVLSTHYAVTSYVLTQMEDAVRASEISDLGLGGAAEASAQLKRMDALAAAKRRGHEAFMYDYSNMNGQESPWEQATVFRCALNAMHRAGLCGRGAADYTRATKWVIESFDNMYLASDGMRTLHGLYSGMRGTSWVNTFVNYAWMQCARRAVQRTEKYDPLVHAVHNGDDVFAVTRHHAAT
;
A
#
# COMPACT_ATOMS: atom_id res chain seq x y z
N GLY A 1 -26.79 -12.32 -3.90
CA GLY A 1 -26.92 -12.96 -5.23
C GLY A 1 -25.65 -12.84 -6.03
N ALA A 2 -25.55 -11.90 -6.97
CA ALA A 2 -24.32 -11.62 -7.73
C ALA A 2 -23.19 -11.11 -6.81
N VAL A 3 -23.52 -10.25 -5.84
CA VAL A 3 -22.56 -9.74 -4.83
C VAL A 3 -22.00 -10.85 -3.94
N SER A 4 -22.84 -11.79 -3.49
CA SER A 4 -22.40 -12.91 -2.64
C SER A 4 -21.47 -13.89 -3.37
N ARG A 5 -21.67 -14.08 -4.68
CA ARG A 5 -20.76 -14.88 -5.52
C ARG A 5 -19.48 -14.12 -5.86
N LEU A 6 -19.55 -12.80 -6.03
CA LEU A 6 -18.37 -11.95 -6.22
C LEU A 6 -17.49 -11.96 -4.96
N VAL A 7 -18.09 -11.81 -3.79
CA VAL A 7 -17.40 -11.86 -2.49
C VAL A 7 -16.77 -13.23 -2.28
N LEU A 8 -17.48 -14.34 -2.49
CA LEU A 8 -16.90 -15.69 -2.35
C LEU A 8 -15.82 -16.03 -3.39
N ALA A 9 -15.93 -15.51 -4.62
CA ALA A 9 -14.94 -15.71 -5.68
C ALA A 9 -13.67 -14.86 -5.46
N GLU A 10 -13.81 -13.60 -5.04
CA GLU A 10 -12.66 -12.77 -4.66
C GLU A 10 -12.00 -13.27 -3.36
N TRP A 11 -12.78 -13.82 -2.43
CA TRP A 11 -12.26 -14.37 -1.17
C TRP A 11 -11.46 -15.66 -1.38
N ARG A 12 -11.86 -16.51 -2.34
CA ARG A 12 -11.08 -17.68 -2.77
C ARG A 12 -9.78 -17.31 -3.49
N HIS A 13 -9.74 -16.16 -4.15
CA HIS A 13 -8.53 -15.66 -4.81
C HIS A 13 -7.58 -14.93 -3.86
N ALA A 14 -8.09 -14.34 -2.78
CA ALA A 14 -7.31 -13.57 -1.80
C ALA A 14 -6.63 -14.45 -0.74
N MET A 15 -7.13 -15.67 -0.49
CA MET A 15 -6.47 -16.64 0.39
C MET A 15 -5.41 -17.41 -0.41
N ALA A 16 -4.14 -17.19 -0.09
CA ALA A 16 -3.04 -17.95 -0.66
C ALA A 16 -3.25 -19.47 -0.48
N PRO A 17 -2.87 -20.32 -1.45
CA PRO A 17 -2.91 -21.78 -1.30
C PRO A 17 -1.91 -22.17 -0.20
N GLY A 18 -2.42 -22.54 0.98
CA GLY A 18 -1.58 -22.95 2.12
C GLY A 18 -2.18 -22.71 3.51
N LEU A 19 -3.35 -22.06 3.62
CA LEU A 19 -3.96 -21.76 4.92
C LEU A 19 -4.95 -22.81 5.47
N CYS A 20 -5.29 -23.84 4.70
CA CYS A 20 -6.10 -24.98 5.17
C CYS A 20 -5.57 -26.28 4.58
N ASP A 21 -5.38 -27.29 5.43
CA ASP A 21 -5.04 -28.65 5.02
C ASP A 21 -6.30 -29.32 4.44
N GLU A 22 -6.16 -30.22 3.46
CA GLU A 22 -7.29 -30.86 2.76
C GLU A 22 -8.21 -31.62 3.74
N HIS A 23 -7.67 -31.97 4.91
CA HIS A 23 -8.35 -32.60 6.03
C HIS A 23 -9.44 -31.73 6.68
N ASP A 24 -9.32 -30.39 6.63
CA ASP A 24 -10.27 -29.45 7.24
C ASP A 24 -11.58 -29.37 6.45
N TYR A 25 -11.55 -29.61 5.13
CA TYR A 25 -12.75 -29.61 4.29
C TYR A 25 -13.67 -30.80 4.58
N ARG A 26 -13.11 -31.98 4.89
CA ARG A 26 -13.90 -33.18 5.23
C ARG A 26 -14.57 -33.07 6.60
N ALA A 27 -13.94 -32.39 7.56
CA ALA A 27 -14.50 -32.15 8.89
C ALA A 27 -15.70 -31.18 8.90
N LEU A 28 -15.90 -30.41 7.82
CA LEU A 28 -17.01 -29.47 7.64
C LEU A 28 -18.24 -30.09 6.95
N GLY A 29 -18.23 -31.39 6.64
CA GLY A 29 -19.36 -32.05 5.97
C GLY A 29 -19.64 -31.56 4.55
N LEU A 30 -18.68 -30.85 3.94
CA LEU A 30 -18.74 -30.44 2.54
C LEU A 30 -18.27 -31.62 1.69
N THR A 31 -19.21 -32.39 1.15
CA THR A 31 -18.89 -33.37 0.11
C THR A 31 -18.30 -32.64 -1.09
N THR A 32 -17.08 -32.99 -1.47
CA THR A 32 -16.50 -32.64 -2.75
C THR A 32 -17.38 -33.27 -3.82
N TYR A 33 -18.18 -32.45 -4.51
CA TYR A 33 -18.88 -32.90 -5.72
C TYR A 33 -17.82 -33.14 -6.79
N GLU A 34 -17.57 -34.41 -7.09
CA GLU A 34 -16.81 -34.79 -8.28
C GLU A 34 -17.54 -34.28 -9.51
N PHE A 35 -16.82 -33.49 -10.31
CA PHE A 35 -17.28 -32.97 -11.59
C PHE A 35 -17.19 -34.09 -12.62
N ASP A 36 -18.31 -34.75 -12.91
CA ASP A 36 -18.42 -35.56 -14.12
C ASP A 36 -18.63 -34.64 -15.33
N ALA A 37 -17.60 -34.53 -16.17
CA ALA A 37 -17.55 -33.67 -17.34
C ALA A 37 -18.44 -34.14 -18.52
N SER A 38 -19.23 -35.20 -18.35
CA SER A 38 -19.94 -35.85 -19.45
C SER A 38 -21.40 -35.43 -19.69
N THR A 39 -22.01 -34.55 -18.89
CA THR A 39 -23.44 -34.20 -19.06
C THR A 39 -23.70 -32.95 -19.93
N SER A 40 -24.50 -33.15 -20.97
CA SER A 40 -24.80 -32.18 -22.03
C SER A 40 -25.56 -30.92 -21.56
N SER A 41 -25.41 -29.84 -22.32
CA SER A 41 -25.53 -28.43 -21.95
C SER A 41 -26.94 -27.87 -21.69
N ARG A 42 -27.99 -28.69 -21.54
CA ARG A 42 -29.38 -28.18 -21.55
C ARG A 42 -30.20 -28.28 -20.26
N ASP A 43 -29.70 -28.90 -19.19
CA ASP A 43 -30.44 -28.98 -17.92
C ASP A 43 -29.60 -28.56 -16.71
N ARG A 44 -28.99 -27.38 -16.81
CA ARG A 44 -28.20 -26.82 -15.71
C ARG A 44 -29.09 -26.04 -14.72
N PRO A 45 -29.11 -26.37 -13.40
CA PRO A 45 -29.93 -25.70 -12.38
C PRO A 45 -29.77 -24.17 -12.31
N TRP A 46 -28.60 -23.66 -12.69
CA TRP A 46 -28.28 -22.23 -12.68
C TRP A 46 -29.02 -21.41 -13.75
N GLN A 47 -29.46 -22.01 -14.87
CA GLN A 47 -30.27 -21.30 -15.86
C GLN A 47 -31.71 -21.05 -15.36
N ARG A 48 -32.28 -21.96 -14.56
CA ARG A 48 -33.60 -21.76 -13.93
C ARG A 48 -33.59 -20.61 -12.92
N LEU A 49 -32.48 -20.41 -12.19
CA LEU A 49 -32.26 -19.30 -11.26
C LEU A 49 -32.09 -17.92 -11.94
N ASN A 50 -31.57 -17.88 -13.17
CA ASN A 50 -31.38 -16.63 -13.92
C ASN A 50 -32.63 -16.18 -14.69
N SER A 51 -33.66 -17.02 -14.80
CA SER A 51 -34.95 -16.65 -15.38
C SER A 51 -35.66 -15.57 -14.54
N ARG A 52 -36.49 -14.74 -15.18
CA ARG A 52 -37.28 -13.69 -14.48
C ARG A 52 -38.17 -14.30 -13.38
N ALA A 53 -38.69 -15.50 -13.62
CA ALA A 53 -39.46 -16.28 -12.64
C ALA A 53 -38.60 -16.81 -11.49
N GLY A 54 -37.38 -17.29 -11.77
CA GLY A 54 -36.40 -17.72 -10.75
C GLY A 54 -35.95 -16.58 -9.84
N ARG A 55 -35.71 -15.40 -10.41
CA ARG A 55 -35.39 -14.17 -9.64
C ARG A 55 -36.58 -13.72 -8.78
N SER A 56 -37.80 -13.73 -9.34
CA SER A 56 -39.01 -13.36 -8.60
C SER A 56 -39.30 -14.32 -7.43
N ARG A 57 -39.17 -15.63 -7.65
CA ARG A 57 -39.38 -16.67 -6.63
C ARG A 57 -38.31 -16.64 -5.54
N PHE A 58 -37.06 -16.34 -5.87
CA PHE A 58 -35.97 -16.20 -4.91
C PHE A 58 -36.10 -14.91 -4.06
N VAL A 59 -36.49 -13.79 -4.68
CA VAL A 59 -36.81 -12.55 -3.95
C VAL A 59 -38.03 -12.76 -3.04
N SER A 60 -39.05 -13.48 -3.50
CA SER A 60 -40.23 -13.86 -2.71
C SER A 60 -39.87 -14.72 -1.49
N LEU A 61 -39.00 -15.72 -1.64
CA LEU A 61 -38.55 -16.58 -0.54
C LEU A 61 -37.67 -15.82 0.45
N GLY A 62 -36.76 -14.97 -0.02
CA GLY A 62 -35.98 -14.08 0.84
C GLY A 62 -36.86 -13.13 1.63
N ARG A 63 -37.89 -12.56 0.98
CA ARG A 63 -38.86 -11.67 1.63
C ARG A 63 -39.73 -12.41 2.65
N LYS A 64 -40.15 -13.65 2.35
CA LYS A 64 -40.94 -14.49 3.27
C LYS A 64 -40.13 -14.91 4.50
N ALA A 65 -38.90 -15.38 4.32
CA ALA A 65 -38.00 -15.72 5.42
C ALA A 65 -37.64 -14.50 6.28
N CYS A 66 -37.43 -13.33 5.65
CA CYS A 66 -37.24 -12.07 6.37
C CYS A 66 -38.49 -11.66 7.16
N ASN A 67 -39.70 -11.82 6.60
CA ASN A 67 -40.95 -11.46 7.27
C ASN A 67 -41.29 -12.41 8.42
N GLU A 68 -41.08 -13.72 8.25
CA GLU A 68 -41.29 -14.72 9.31
C GLU A 68 -40.31 -14.51 10.46
N TRP A 69 -39.04 -14.19 10.16
CA TRP A 69 -38.05 -13.86 11.18
C TRP A 69 -38.34 -12.51 11.86
N ALA A 70 -38.68 -11.46 11.10
CA ALA A 70 -39.03 -10.14 11.66
C ALA A 70 -40.25 -10.21 12.60
N HIS A 71 -41.23 -11.07 12.29
CA HIS A 71 -42.34 -11.38 13.19
C HIS A 71 -41.91 -12.11 14.47
N THR A 72 -40.89 -12.96 14.39
CA THR A 72 -40.40 -13.77 15.51
C THR A 72 -39.56 -12.94 16.50
N VAL A 73 -38.84 -11.92 16.02
CA VAL A 73 -37.97 -11.05 16.85
C VAL A 73 -38.49 -9.62 17.06
N GLY A 74 -39.69 -9.30 16.58
CA GLY A 74 -40.35 -8.00 16.83
C GLY A 74 -39.65 -6.79 16.20
N ALA A 75 -38.87 -6.98 15.13
CA ALA A 75 -38.04 -5.93 14.53
C ALA A 75 -38.72 -5.27 13.32
N GLY A 76 -38.80 -3.93 13.34
CA GLY A 76 -39.24 -3.11 12.20
C GLY A 76 -38.35 -3.29 10.96
N VAL A 77 -38.96 -3.12 9.79
CA VAL A 77 -38.35 -3.39 8.48
C VAL A 77 -37.51 -2.20 8.01
N ASP A 78 -36.19 -2.25 8.18
CA ASP A 78 -35.29 -1.22 7.62
C ASP A 78 -34.34 -1.77 6.56
N THR A 79 -34.52 -1.29 5.33
CA THR A 79 -33.65 -1.39 4.12
C THR A 79 -33.32 -2.79 3.59
N GLN A 80 -33.16 -2.89 2.26
CA GLN A 80 -32.84 -4.15 1.56
C GLN A 80 -31.44 -4.69 1.88
N GLU A 81 -30.49 -3.81 2.21
CA GLU A 81 -29.10 -4.15 2.55
C GLU A 81 -29.00 -4.81 3.93
N SER A 82 -29.74 -4.30 4.93
CA SER A 82 -29.84 -4.87 6.27
C SER A 82 -30.37 -6.30 6.24
N ASN A 83 -31.41 -6.55 5.44
CA ASN A 83 -32.00 -7.87 5.27
C ASN A 83 -31.03 -8.86 4.60
N LEU A 84 -30.21 -8.40 3.65
CA LEU A 84 -29.21 -9.23 3.00
C LEU A 84 -28.07 -9.62 3.95
N ALA A 85 -27.60 -8.67 4.77
CA ALA A 85 -26.57 -8.91 5.79
C ALA A 85 -27.06 -9.87 6.87
N ARG A 86 -28.31 -9.73 7.33
CA ARG A 86 -28.97 -10.64 8.29
C ARG A 86 -29.07 -12.07 7.77
N LEU A 87 -29.44 -12.24 6.50
CA LEU A 87 -29.47 -13.57 5.85
C LEU A 87 -28.08 -14.18 5.72
N GLN A 88 -27.08 -13.39 5.33
CA GLN A 88 -25.68 -13.86 5.25
C GLN A 88 -25.14 -14.29 6.62
N LEU A 89 -25.45 -13.54 7.67
CA LEU A 89 -25.11 -13.91 9.04
C LEU A 89 -25.80 -15.20 9.48
N TYR A 90 -27.10 -15.33 9.23
CA TYR A 90 -27.86 -16.51 9.57
C TYR A 90 -27.30 -17.77 8.89
N ASP A 91 -26.94 -17.68 7.61
CA ASP A 91 -26.31 -18.78 6.87
C ASP A 91 -24.92 -19.13 7.42
N VAL A 92 -24.10 -18.13 7.77
CA VAL A 92 -22.80 -18.35 8.43
C VAL A 92 -23.00 -19.07 9.77
N LEU A 93 -23.85 -18.54 10.66
CA LEU A 93 -24.13 -19.11 11.98
C LEU A 93 -24.68 -20.52 11.89
N ARG A 94 -25.54 -20.79 10.90
CA ARG A 94 -26.14 -22.11 10.66
C ARG A 94 -25.12 -23.11 10.12
N SER A 95 -24.21 -22.68 9.24
CA SER A 95 -23.19 -23.55 8.65
C SER A 95 -22.07 -23.92 9.63
N THR A 96 -21.81 -23.08 10.63
CA THR A 96 -20.82 -23.33 11.68
C THR A 96 -21.47 -24.01 12.90
N SER A 97 -21.78 -25.29 12.78
CA SER A 97 -22.43 -26.10 13.82
C SER A 97 -21.71 -26.17 15.18
N LYS A 98 -20.45 -25.68 15.25
CA LYS A 98 -19.62 -25.60 16.47
C LYS A 98 -19.76 -24.30 17.28
N MET A 99 -20.45 -23.27 16.77
CA MET A 99 -20.63 -21.99 17.49
C MET A 99 -21.73 -22.04 18.57
N ARG A 100 -21.73 -23.06 19.45
CA ARG A 100 -22.69 -23.13 20.57
C ARG A 100 -22.14 -22.43 21.82
N GLY A 101 -22.96 -21.54 22.40
CA GLY A 101 -22.77 -20.96 23.72
C GLY A 101 -22.37 -19.47 23.72
N PRO A 102 -21.14 -19.08 24.15
CA PRO A 102 -20.77 -17.70 24.42
C PRO A 102 -20.89 -16.75 23.22
N VAL A 103 -20.61 -17.24 22.00
CA VAL A 103 -20.68 -16.44 20.77
C VAL A 103 -22.14 -16.17 20.38
N HIS A 104 -23.03 -17.17 20.46
CA HIS A 104 -24.45 -16.98 20.18
C HIS A 104 -25.09 -15.97 21.15
N ARG A 105 -24.81 -16.08 22.46
CA ARG A 105 -25.28 -15.10 23.46
C ARG A 105 -24.66 -13.72 23.30
N ALA A 106 -23.39 -13.64 22.88
CA ALA A 106 -22.74 -12.38 22.56
C ALA A 106 -23.45 -11.67 21.40
N LEU A 107 -23.78 -12.46 20.38
CA LEU A 107 -24.46 -12.01 19.18
C LEU A 107 -25.87 -11.55 19.50
N ASP A 108 -26.70 -12.37 20.15
CA ASP A 108 -28.07 -11.98 20.54
C ASP A 108 -28.11 -10.66 21.34
N HIS A 109 -27.15 -10.47 22.25
CA HIS A 109 -27.08 -9.26 23.06
C HIS A 109 -26.48 -8.05 22.32
N LEU A 110 -25.57 -8.30 21.37
CA LEU A 110 -25.08 -7.28 20.45
C LEU A 110 -26.19 -6.79 19.52
N PHE A 111 -27.07 -7.68 19.08
CA PHE A 111 -28.06 -7.41 18.05
C PHE A 111 -29.32 -6.70 18.55
N SER A 112 -29.60 -6.70 19.85
CA SER A 112 -30.83 -6.13 20.42
C SER A 112 -30.90 -4.59 20.48
N GLY A 113 -29.98 -3.87 19.81
CA GLY A 113 -29.97 -2.38 19.82
C GLY A 113 -29.20 -1.72 18.68
N LEU A 114 -28.84 -2.46 17.63
CA LEU A 114 -27.97 -1.96 16.56
C LEU A 114 -28.76 -1.56 15.30
N GLY A 115 -28.50 -0.33 14.80
CA GLY A 115 -29.03 0.17 13.53
C GLY A 115 -28.53 -0.63 12.30
N PRO A 116 -29.14 -0.46 11.11
CA PRO A 116 -28.92 -1.28 9.92
C PRO A 116 -27.45 -1.44 9.50
N THR A 117 -26.67 -0.37 9.57
CA THR A 117 -25.24 -0.34 9.25
C THR A 117 -24.39 -1.18 10.21
N ASN A 118 -24.81 -1.34 11.45
CA ASN A 118 -24.08 -2.11 12.46
C ASN A 118 -24.26 -3.62 12.29
N TRP A 119 -25.27 -4.06 11.52
CA TRP A 119 -25.49 -5.49 11.22
C TRP A 119 -24.39 -6.08 10.34
N VAL A 120 -23.92 -5.35 9.33
CA VAL A 120 -22.81 -5.81 8.46
C VAL A 120 -21.54 -6.02 9.29
N HIS A 121 -21.25 -5.10 10.22
CA HIS A 121 -20.10 -5.15 11.11
C HIS A 121 -20.15 -6.34 12.05
N ALA A 122 -21.25 -6.50 12.77
CA ALA A 122 -21.44 -7.60 13.69
C ALA A 122 -21.45 -8.95 12.96
N THR A 123 -21.93 -8.99 11.71
CA THR A 123 -21.86 -10.19 10.86
C THR A 123 -20.42 -10.55 10.48
N ALA A 124 -19.66 -9.56 10.01
CA ALA A 124 -18.26 -9.74 9.64
C ALA A 124 -17.43 -10.17 10.85
N LEU A 125 -17.68 -9.57 12.02
CA LEU A 125 -17.01 -9.92 13.26
C LEU A 125 -17.41 -11.32 13.75
N ALA A 126 -18.69 -11.69 13.70
CA ALA A 126 -19.15 -13.03 14.04
C ALA A 126 -18.48 -14.10 13.17
N THR A 127 -18.41 -13.84 11.86
CA THR A 127 -17.77 -14.72 10.87
C THR A 127 -16.28 -14.84 11.15
N TYR A 128 -15.59 -13.72 11.37
CA TYR A 128 -14.19 -13.70 11.76
C TYR A 128 -13.97 -14.51 13.05
N CYS A 129 -14.86 -14.38 14.03
CA CYS A 129 -14.75 -15.07 15.31
C CYS A 129 -14.96 -16.58 15.20
N ALA A 130 -15.80 -17.01 14.26
CA ALA A 130 -16.03 -18.42 13.98
C ALA A 130 -14.81 -19.12 13.39
N LEU A 131 -13.98 -18.37 12.66
CA LEU A 131 -12.91 -18.91 11.83
C LEU A 131 -11.52 -18.71 12.45
N THR A 132 -11.41 -17.94 13.53
CA THR A 132 -10.12 -17.46 14.02
C THR A 132 -9.82 -17.88 15.45
N PRO A 133 -8.72 -18.61 15.71
CA PRO A 133 -8.24 -18.87 17.06
C PRO A 133 -7.99 -17.56 17.84
N GLY A 134 -8.47 -17.49 19.08
CA GLY A 134 -8.31 -16.30 19.95
C GLY A 134 -9.39 -15.22 19.79
N ALA A 135 -10.38 -15.44 18.93
CA ALA A 135 -11.50 -14.51 18.71
C ALA A 135 -12.30 -14.14 19.97
N GLU A 136 -12.33 -15.01 20.99
CA GLU A 136 -13.01 -14.72 22.25
C GLU A 136 -12.43 -13.50 22.96
N ALA A 137 -11.11 -13.32 22.89
CA ALA A 137 -10.45 -12.16 23.48
C ALA A 137 -10.81 -10.87 22.72
N VAL A 138 -10.89 -10.93 21.38
CA VAL A 138 -11.37 -9.83 20.52
C VAL A 138 -12.80 -9.44 20.89
N MET A 139 -13.70 -10.42 21.05
CA MET A 139 -15.11 -10.18 21.38
C MET A 139 -15.32 -9.69 22.82
N ARG A 140 -14.49 -10.15 23.75
CA ARG A 140 -14.51 -9.67 25.14
C ARG A 140 -14.09 -8.21 25.18
N TRP A 141 -12.96 -7.91 24.55
CA TRP A 141 -12.44 -6.56 24.48
C TRP A 141 -13.40 -5.61 23.74
N GLY A 142 -13.90 -5.99 22.55
CA GLY A 142 -14.83 -5.17 21.78
C GLY A 142 -16.15 -4.88 22.50
N ARG A 143 -16.56 -5.75 23.43
CA ARG A 143 -17.69 -5.51 24.34
C ARG A 143 -17.32 -4.56 25.47
N GLN A 144 -16.19 -4.78 26.14
CA GLN A 144 -15.72 -3.92 27.23
C GLN A 144 -15.46 -2.48 26.76
N SER A 145 -14.87 -2.31 25.58
CA SER A 145 -14.60 -1.00 24.97
C SER A 145 -15.83 -0.36 24.33
N ARG A 146 -16.97 -1.07 24.29
CA ARG A 146 -18.19 -0.68 23.57
C ARG A 146 -17.95 -0.38 22.08
N ALA A 147 -16.84 -0.86 21.50
CA ALA A 147 -16.47 -0.64 20.10
C ALA A 147 -17.59 -1.00 19.13
N LEU A 148 -18.36 -2.04 19.47
CA LEU A 148 -19.45 -2.56 18.64
C LEU A 148 -20.71 -1.70 18.65
N ALA A 149 -20.86 -0.80 19.61
CA ALA A 149 -21.95 0.16 19.68
C ALA A 149 -21.54 1.55 19.16
N MET A 150 -20.26 1.74 18.81
CA MET A 150 -19.76 3.01 18.28
C MET A 150 -20.22 3.25 16.85
N GLU A 151 -20.25 4.52 16.46
CA GLU A 151 -20.34 4.88 15.05
C GLU A 151 -19.19 4.28 14.25
N ARG A 152 -19.45 3.99 12.98
CA ARG A 152 -18.54 3.27 12.09
C ARG A 152 -17.10 3.80 12.13
N HIS A 153 -16.90 5.12 12.03
CA HIS A 153 -15.57 5.73 12.06
C HIS A 153 -14.85 5.52 13.40
N ALA A 154 -15.56 5.66 14.52
CA ALA A 154 -15.00 5.42 15.85
C ALA A 154 -14.66 3.93 16.03
N CYS A 155 -15.51 3.03 15.52
CA CYS A 155 -15.26 1.59 15.49
C CYS A 155 -13.98 1.23 14.71
N VAL A 156 -13.77 1.80 13.51
CA VAL A 156 -12.50 1.63 12.74
C VAL A 156 -11.30 2.01 13.59
N ARG A 157 -11.32 3.21 14.20
CA ARG A 157 -10.18 3.72 14.99
C ARG A 157 -9.85 2.80 16.15
N VAL A 158 -10.87 2.32 16.86
CA VAL A 158 -10.73 1.43 18.01
C VAL A 158 -10.16 0.07 17.58
N TRP A 159 -10.70 -0.57 16.54
CA TRP A 159 -10.15 -1.83 16.03
C TRP A 159 -8.74 -1.69 15.44
N LYS A 160 -8.45 -0.59 14.75
CA LYS A 160 -7.12 -0.30 14.21
C LYS A 160 -6.11 -0.16 15.36
N GLY A 161 -6.44 0.63 16.38
CA GLY A 161 -5.62 0.81 17.57
C GLY A 161 -5.37 -0.50 18.33
N ALA A 162 -6.40 -1.34 18.51
CA ALA A 162 -6.22 -2.65 19.15
C ALA A 162 -5.35 -3.61 18.35
N THR A 163 -5.54 -3.65 17.03
CA THR A 163 -4.69 -4.47 16.14
C THR A 163 -3.24 -4.02 16.24
N GLN A 164 -2.98 -2.71 16.16
CA GLN A 164 -1.63 -2.15 16.29
C GLN A 164 -1.01 -2.42 17.66
N HIS A 165 -1.79 -2.30 18.73
CA HIS A 165 -1.33 -2.62 20.08
C HIS A 165 -0.90 -4.09 20.18
N VAL A 166 -1.78 -5.02 19.77
CA VAL A 166 -1.51 -6.47 19.79
C VAL A 166 -0.29 -6.84 18.98
N MET A 167 -0.11 -6.25 17.80
CA MET A 167 1.05 -6.52 16.97
C MET A 167 2.37 -6.00 17.58
N ARG A 168 2.32 -4.93 18.38
CA ARG A 168 3.49 -4.35 19.05
C ARG A 168 3.85 -5.06 20.34
N THR A 169 2.85 -5.44 21.13
CA THR A 169 3.07 -5.95 22.50
C THR A 169 2.93 -7.46 22.61
N LEU A 170 2.34 -8.12 21.59
CA LEU A 170 1.83 -9.49 21.70
C LEU A 170 0.89 -9.66 22.89
N CYS A 171 0.21 -8.59 23.29
CA CYS A 171 -0.80 -8.57 24.33
C CYS A 171 -2.06 -7.87 23.81
N THR A 172 -3.22 -8.32 24.26
CA THR A 172 -4.46 -7.58 24.09
C THR A 172 -4.41 -6.25 24.85
N PRO A 173 -5.25 -5.26 24.53
CA PRO A 173 -5.23 -3.98 25.24
C PRO A 173 -5.57 -4.09 26.74
N ASP A 174 -6.19 -5.19 27.19
CA ASP A 174 -6.40 -5.54 28.60
C ASP A 174 -5.24 -6.36 29.20
N GLY A 175 -4.12 -6.50 28.49
CA GLY A 175 -2.88 -7.10 28.99
C GLY A 175 -2.78 -8.62 28.85
N VAL A 176 -3.72 -9.29 28.17
CA VAL A 176 -3.67 -10.75 27.98
C VAL A 176 -2.68 -11.09 26.88
N ALA A 177 -1.66 -11.89 27.21
CA ALA A 177 -0.69 -12.35 26.23
C ALA A 177 -1.35 -13.18 25.12
N VAL A 178 -0.96 -12.93 23.87
CA VAL A 178 -1.40 -13.68 22.69
C VAL A 178 -0.20 -14.28 21.96
N THR A 179 -0.39 -15.45 21.37
CA THR A 179 0.66 -16.06 20.56
C THR A 179 0.88 -15.26 19.26
N PRO A 180 2.08 -15.27 18.66
CA PRO A 180 2.30 -14.62 17.36
C PRO A 180 1.39 -15.12 16.24
N LYS A 181 0.92 -16.37 16.32
CA LYS A 181 -0.07 -16.94 15.37
C LYS A 181 -1.44 -16.30 15.55
N ALA A 182 -1.88 -16.10 16.80
CA ALA A 182 -3.13 -15.41 17.12
C ALA A 182 -3.05 -13.90 16.84
N ALA A 183 -1.94 -13.23 17.17
CA ALA A 183 -1.73 -11.84 16.81
C ALA A 183 -1.82 -11.63 15.29
N ARG A 184 -1.20 -12.53 14.52
CA ARG A 184 -1.30 -12.53 13.05
C ARG A 184 -2.71 -12.70 12.52
N SER A 185 -3.54 -13.53 13.17
CA SER A 185 -4.92 -13.68 12.70
C SER A 185 -5.74 -12.41 12.93
N TRP A 186 -5.33 -11.55 13.86
CA TRP A 186 -5.97 -10.26 14.18
C TRP A 186 -5.54 -9.12 13.25
N LEU A 187 -4.54 -9.34 12.39
CA LEU A 187 -4.21 -8.39 11.34
C LEU A 187 -5.47 -8.07 10.53
N TYR A 188 -5.63 -6.80 10.20
CA TYR A 188 -6.73 -6.34 9.36
C TYR A 188 -8.15 -6.45 9.95
N LEU A 189 -8.32 -6.63 11.27
CA LEU A 189 -9.63 -6.60 11.92
C LEU A 189 -10.45 -5.35 11.59
N HIS A 190 -9.81 -4.18 11.53
CA HIS A 190 -10.44 -2.92 11.14
C HIS A 190 -11.01 -2.93 9.72
N MET A 191 -10.56 -3.83 8.84
CA MET A 191 -11.08 -3.98 7.49
C MET A 191 -12.47 -4.61 7.44
N LEU A 192 -12.90 -5.31 8.51
CA LEU A 192 -14.26 -5.85 8.64
C LEU A 192 -15.32 -4.74 8.61
N VAL A 193 -14.91 -3.49 8.85
CA VAL A 193 -15.77 -2.30 8.82
C VAL A 193 -16.08 -1.82 7.40
N GLY A 194 -15.40 -2.37 6.39
CA GLY A 194 -15.62 -2.06 4.98
C GLY A 194 -15.07 -0.70 4.53
N ARG A 195 -14.86 -0.54 3.22
CA ARG A 195 -14.12 0.59 2.63
C ARG A 195 -14.80 1.95 2.79
N SER A 196 -16.14 2.01 2.76
CA SER A 196 -16.88 3.28 2.73
C SER A 196 -16.87 4.09 4.05
N GLY A 197 -16.29 3.55 5.13
CA GLY A 197 -16.11 4.26 6.40
C GLY A 197 -14.66 4.72 6.62
N MET A 198 -13.79 4.48 5.66
CA MET A 198 -12.44 4.98 5.66
C MET A 198 -12.50 6.20 4.76
N VAL A 199 -12.19 7.37 5.30
CA VAL A 199 -12.02 8.63 4.57
C VAL A 199 -10.76 9.24 5.12
N SER A 200 -9.93 9.80 4.25
CA SER A 200 -8.69 10.42 4.71
C SER A 200 -8.99 11.73 5.43
N ASP A 201 -8.29 11.98 6.53
CA ASP A 201 -8.34 13.28 7.19
C ASP A 201 -7.44 14.26 6.42
N TRP A 202 -8.02 14.94 5.43
CA TRP A 202 -7.29 15.82 4.53
C TRP A 202 -6.72 17.05 5.24
N GLU A 203 -7.38 17.53 6.30
CA GLU A 203 -6.89 18.64 7.10
C GLU A 203 -5.62 18.22 7.85
N ALA A 204 -5.68 17.09 8.57
CA ALA A 204 -4.49 16.54 9.24
C ALA A 204 -3.35 16.21 8.26
N GLU A 205 -3.66 15.72 7.06
CA GLU A 205 -2.63 15.48 6.03
C GLU A 205 -2.01 16.78 5.51
N ARG A 206 -2.80 17.83 5.28
CA ARG A 206 -2.29 19.16 4.88
C ARG A 206 -1.42 19.77 5.96
N ASP A 207 -1.90 19.75 7.19
CA ASP A 207 -1.19 20.27 8.36
C ASP A 207 0.13 19.54 8.57
N ALA A 208 0.12 18.21 8.39
CA ALA A 208 1.33 17.43 8.34
C ALA A 208 2.25 18.04 7.27
N ARG A 209 1.89 18.08 5.98
CA ARG A 209 2.78 18.59 4.89
C ARG A 209 3.30 20.01 5.07
N ALA A 210 2.57 20.86 5.78
CA ALA A 210 2.96 22.25 6.03
C ALA A 210 3.86 22.41 7.26
N ALA A 211 3.90 21.42 8.16
CA ALA A 211 4.67 21.52 9.38
C ALA A 211 6.20 21.55 9.10
N PRO A 212 6.96 22.34 9.89
CA PRO A 212 8.41 22.38 9.78
C PRO A 212 9.01 21.01 10.08
N HIS A 213 10.14 20.73 9.43
CA HIS A 213 10.79 19.44 9.43
C HIS A 213 11.32 19.05 10.83
N TYR A 214 11.17 17.78 11.22
CA TYR A 214 11.79 17.24 12.45
C TYR A 214 13.32 17.21 12.35
N SER A 215 14.06 17.41 13.44
CA SER A 215 15.51 17.25 13.41
C SER A 215 15.89 15.86 12.87
N LYS A 216 16.74 15.80 11.84
CA LYS A 216 17.23 14.54 11.28
C LYS A 216 18.45 14.10 12.07
N VAL A 217 18.22 13.33 13.12
CA VAL A 217 19.26 12.82 14.00
C VAL A 217 19.15 11.32 14.12
N ASN A 218 20.29 10.64 14.28
CA ASN A 218 20.28 9.24 14.70
C ASN A 218 20.27 9.21 16.22
N VAL A 219 19.28 8.53 16.79
CA VAL A 219 19.11 8.39 18.23
C VAL A 219 19.17 6.91 18.57
N ARG A 220 19.91 6.55 19.60
CA ARG A 220 19.91 5.19 20.15
C ARG A 220 18.63 4.90 20.93
N PRO A 221 18.33 3.63 21.23
CA PRO A 221 17.17 3.26 22.05
C PRO A 221 17.17 3.84 23.48
N ASP A 222 18.32 4.31 23.97
CA ASP A 222 18.48 5.00 25.26
C ASP A 222 18.41 6.53 25.15
N ASP A 223 17.82 7.03 24.07
CA ASP A 223 17.65 8.46 23.75
C ASP A 223 18.95 9.26 23.60
N VAL A 224 20.09 8.57 23.44
CA VAL A 224 21.38 9.22 23.17
C VAL A 224 21.48 9.57 21.69
N THR A 225 21.60 10.86 21.37
CA THR A 225 21.90 11.34 20.02
C THR A 225 23.29 10.88 19.58
N VAL A 226 23.35 10.10 18.51
CA VAL A 226 24.58 9.52 17.94
C VAL A 226 25.13 10.34 16.78
N SER A 227 24.28 11.11 16.11
CA SER A 227 24.70 12.04 15.07
C SER A 227 23.83 13.28 15.09
N ASP A 228 24.45 14.43 14.90
CA ASP A 228 23.75 15.66 14.61
C ASP A 228 23.20 15.68 13.17
N THR A 229 22.44 16.72 12.86
CA THR A 229 21.83 16.95 11.55
C THR A 229 22.86 17.07 10.44
N GLU A 230 24.01 17.70 10.68
CA GLU A 230 25.06 17.89 9.67
C GLU A 230 25.70 16.55 9.29
N THR A 231 26.06 15.74 10.29
CA THR A 231 26.60 14.39 10.11
C THR A 231 25.60 13.50 9.37
N TYR A 232 24.31 13.60 9.72
CA TYR A 232 23.27 12.87 9.02
C TYR A 232 23.22 13.20 7.52
N TRP A 233 23.25 14.49 7.17
CA TRP A 233 23.20 14.91 5.77
C TRP A 233 24.43 14.47 4.97
N ALA A 234 25.62 14.57 5.58
CA ALA A 234 26.86 14.06 4.99
C ALA A 234 26.78 12.54 4.75
N ASP A 235 26.34 11.78 5.76
CA ASP A 235 26.19 10.34 5.63
C ASP A 235 25.20 9.92 4.54
N PHE A 236 24.09 10.66 4.43
CA PHE A 236 23.05 10.43 3.45
C PHE A 236 23.57 10.66 2.02
N GLU A 237 24.21 11.80 1.77
CA GLU A 237 24.76 12.14 0.46
C GLU A 237 25.91 11.20 0.07
N ASP A 238 26.79 10.84 1.02
CA ASP A 238 27.86 9.88 0.77
C ASP A 238 27.32 8.50 0.39
N ALA A 239 26.29 8.02 1.10
CA ALA A 239 25.65 6.75 0.80
C ALA A 239 25.12 6.72 -0.64
N LEU A 240 24.45 7.80 -1.07
CA LEU A 240 23.92 7.94 -2.42
C LEU A 240 25.02 8.06 -3.48
N ASN A 241 26.06 8.85 -3.21
CA ASN A 241 27.21 8.97 -4.11
C ASN A 241 27.88 7.60 -4.33
N ASP A 242 28.05 6.82 -3.27
CA ASP A 242 28.64 5.50 -3.30
C ASP A 242 27.81 4.50 -4.15
N VAL A 243 26.49 4.42 -3.95
CA VAL A 243 25.64 3.55 -4.79
C VAL A 243 25.64 3.98 -6.25
N PHE A 244 25.48 5.27 -6.54
CA PHE A 244 25.39 5.71 -7.94
C PHE A 244 26.74 5.61 -8.65
N ALA A 245 27.86 5.81 -7.95
CA ALA A 245 29.19 5.55 -8.53
C ALA A 245 29.35 4.09 -8.96
N ARG A 246 28.82 3.13 -8.17
CA ARG A 246 28.80 1.71 -8.54
C ARG A 246 27.78 1.37 -9.63
N ALA A 247 26.65 2.08 -9.70
CA ALA A 247 25.64 1.81 -10.72
C ALA A 247 26.09 2.29 -12.11
N PHE A 248 26.78 3.44 -12.17
CA PHE A 248 27.21 4.07 -13.43
C PHE A 248 28.67 3.76 -13.78
N VAL A 249 29.07 2.48 -13.75
CA VAL A 249 30.44 2.05 -14.13
C VAL A 249 30.73 2.29 -15.62
N ARG A 250 29.70 2.12 -16.46
CA ARG A 250 29.81 2.34 -17.90
C ARG A 250 29.44 3.77 -18.23
N ARG A 251 30.13 4.33 -19.21
CA ARG A 251 29.85 5.66 -19.77
C ARG A 251 28.37 5.75 -20.19
N PRO A 252 27.54 6.56 -19.50
CA PRO A 252 26.12 6.66 -19.84
C PRO A 252 25.97 7.38 -21.18
N GLN A 253 25.16 6.82 -22.08
CA GLN A 253 24.85 7.40 -23.37
C GLN A 253 23.37 7.77 -23.44
N VAL A 254 23.08 9.06 -23.56
CA VAL A 254 21.72 9.57 -23.79
C VAL A 254 21.59 9.95 -25.26
N ASN A 255 20.99 9.05 -26.04
CA ASN A 255 20.89 9.19 -27.50
C ASN A 255 19.68 10.02 -27.95
N ASP A 256 18.58 9.96 -27.20
CA ASP A 256 17.36 10.71 -27.49
C ASP A 256 17.44 12.09 -26.86
N THR A 257 17.23 13.13 -27.68
CA THR A 257 16.91 14.48 -27.18
C THR A 257 15.56 14.43 -26.45
N VAL A 258 15.24 15.48 -25.69
CA VAL A 258 13.92 15.57 -25.05
C VAL A 258 12.79 15.49 -26.07
N GLN A 259 12.99 16.09 -27.25
CA GLN A 259 12.03 16.09 -28.35
C GLN A 259 11.86 14.70 -28.98
N ASP A 260 12.95 13.99 -29.23
CA ASP A 260 12.90 12.62 -29.77
C ASP A 260 12.16 11.68 -28.82
N TRP A 261 12.45 11.78 -27.52
CA TRP A 261 11.82 10.96 -26.50
C TRP A 261 10.32 11.29 -26.33
N TRP A 262 9.96 12.58 -26.37
CA TRP A 262 8.57 13.03 -26.31
C TRP A 262 7.75 12.60 -27.54
N ASN A 263 8.35 12.59 -28.73
CA ASN A 263 7.70 12.09 -29.94
C ASN A 263 7.30 10.61 -29.83
N LYS A 264 7.96 9.85 -28.95
CA LYS A 264 7.67 8.45 -28.64
C LYS A 264 6.72 8.28 -27.43
N ARG A 265 6.01 9.32 -26.97
CA ARG A 265 5.19 9.29 -25.74
C ARG A 265 4.21 8.14 -25.59
N TYR A 266 3.67 7.63 -26.69
CA TYR A 266 2.77 6.47 -26.69
C TYR A 266 3.45 5.17 -26.21
N THR A 267 4.78 5.06 -26.27
CA THR A 267 5.51 3.83 -25.89
C THR A 267 5.80 3.74 -24.39
N TRP A 268 5.88 4.87 -23.70
CA TRP A 268 6.34 4.91 -22.31
C TRP A 268 5.33 5.50 -21.33
N VAL A 269 4.27 6.16 -21.79
CA VAL A 269 3.25 6.73 -20.89
C VAL A 269 2.48 5.61 -20.19
N ALA A 270 2.47 5.63 -18.86
CA ALA A 270 1.70 4.66 -18.09
C ALA A 270 0.20 4.94 -18.25
N ARG A 271 -0.60 3.86 -18.26
CA ARG A 271 -2.05 3.98 -18.14
C ARG A 271 -2.39 4.52 -16.75
N GLY A 272 -3.32 5.47 -16.70
CA GLY A 272 -3.76 6.06 -15.43
C GLY A 272 -4.53 7.35 -15.63
N SER A 273 -5.05 7.90 -14.53
CA SER A 273 -5.71 9.20 -14.54
C SER A 273 -4.69 10.30 -14.81
N ALA A 274 -5.01 11.23 -15.70
CA ALA A 274 -4.22 12.42 -15.90
C ALA A 274 -4.69 13.54 -14.96
N ARG A 275 -3.75 14.39 -14.56
CA ARG A 275 -4.06 15.69 -13.96
C ARG A 275 -3.31 16.77 -14.74
N VAL A 276 -4.03 17.81 -15.12
CA VAL A 276 -3.51 18.95 -15.85
C VAL A 276 -3.97 20.20 -15.13
N TYR A 277 -3.10 21.21 -15.05
CA TYR A 277 -3.53 22.52 -14.57
C TYR A 277 -4.48 23.16 -15.60
N HIS A 278 -5.48 23.87 -15.09
CA HIS A 278 -6.43 24.68 -15.87
C HIS A 278 -5.78 25.79 -16.73
N HIS A 279 -4.46 26.00 -16.62
CA HIS A 279 -3.73 27.01 -17.42
C HIS A 279 -3.54 26.62 -18.88
N TYR A 280 -3.59 25.33 -19.23
CA TYR A 280 -3.70 24.95 -20.63
C TYR A 280 -5.18 25.03 -20.99
N GLN A 281 -5.54 25.96 -21.86
CA GLN A 281 -6.87 26.06 -22.48
C GLN A 281 -7.12 24.79 -23.30
N LEU A 282 -7.38 23.69 -22.60
CA LEU A 282 -7.91 22.49 -23.20
C LEU A 282 -9.36 22.84 -23.58
N PRO A 283 -9.80 22.51 -24.80
CA PRO A 283 -11.19 22.63 -25.22
C PRO A 283 -12.16 22.15 -24.11
N ASP A 284 -13.27 22.86 -23.90
CA ASP A 284 -14.19 22.62 -22.76
C ASP A 284 -14.76 21.18 -22.72
N ASP A 285 -14.82 20.50 -23.86
CA ASP A 285 -15.21 19.10 -24.03
C ASP A 285 -14.18 18.10 -23.48
N ILE A 286 -12.94 18.54 -23.22
CA ILE A 286 -11.83 17.73 -22.68
C ILE A 286 -11.73 17.81 -21.14
N LYS A 287 -12.60 18.55 -20.46
CA LYS A 287 -12.62 18.67 -18.98
C LYS A 287 -13.03 17.38 -18.22
N GLN A 288 -13.36 16.30 -18.93
CA GLN A 288 -13.59 14.99 -18.30
C GLN A 288 -12.27 14.37 -17.79
N ARG A 289 -12.39 13.45 -16.82
CA ARG A 289 -11.25 12.72 -16.22
C ARG A 289 -10.54 11.90 -17.31
N MET A 290 -9.55 12.52 -17.95
CA MET A 290 -8.83 11.94 -19.09
C MET A 290 -7.75 10.96 -18.63
N HIS A 291 -7.46 9.95 -19.45
CA HIS A 291 -6.31 9.07 -19.25
C HIS A 291 -5.00 9.74 -19.71
N LYS A 292 -3.89 9.47 -19.03
CA LYS A 292 -2.56 10.06 -19.36
C LYS A 292 -2.15 9.87 -20.82
N GLY A 293 -2.42 8.69 -21.38
CA GLY A 293 -2.14 8.39 -22.79
C GLY A 293 -2.85 9.34 -23.74
N THR A 294 -4.18 9.45 -23.60
CA THR A 294 -5.00 10.37 -24.40
C THR A 294 -4.57 11.82 -24.23
N LEU A 295 -4.30 12.24 -23.00
CA LEU A 295 -3.80 13.60 -22.76
C LEU A 295 -2.51 13.85 -23.52
N PHE A 296 -1.54 12.96 -23.40
CA PHE A 296 -0.23 13.15 -24.02
C PHE A 296 -0.34 13.12 -25.54
N GLU A 297 -1.19 12.28 -26.13
CA GLU A 297 -1.45 12.29 -27.57
C GLU A 297 -1.96 13.65 -28.07
N CYS A 298 -2.85 14.30 -27.33
CA CYS A 298 -3.40 15.63 -27.67
C CYS A 298 -2.43 16.80 -27.44
N LEU A 299 -1.36 16.61 -26.66
CA LEU A 299 -0.39 17.67 -26.41
C LEU A 299 0.54 17.86 -27.61
N PRO A 300 0.96 19.11 -27.91
CA PRO A 300 1.79 19.40 -29.08
C PRO A 300 3.19 18.79 -28.97
N GLY A 301 3.84 18.62 -30.13
CA GLY A 301 5.17 18.00 -30.22
C GLY A 301 6.23 18.68 -29.36
N ASN A 302 6.24 20.00 -29.24
CA ASN A 302 7.22 20.73 -28.44
C ASN A 302 6.79 20.97 -26.98
N TRP A 303 5.79 20.25 -26.48
CA TRP A 303 5.22 20.53 -25.16
C TRP A 303 6.24 20.37 -24.03
N LEU A 304 7.01 19.29 -24.03
CA LEU A 304 7.97 19.02 -22.94
C LEU A 304 9.13 20.05 -22.93
N GLU A 305 9.58 20.51 -24.10
CA GLU A 305 10.57 21.59 -24.20
C GLU A 305 10.06 22.90 -23.59
N ARG A 306 8.80 23.24 -23.83
CA ARG A 306 8.16 24.40 -23.21
C ARG A 306 8.08 24.24 -21.69
N VAL A 307 7.72 23.05 -21.19
CA VAL A 307 7.72 22.76 -19.74
C VAL A 307 9.10 22.98 -19.14
N LEU A 308 10.16 22.47 -19.77
CA LEU A 308 11.54 22.65 -19.30
C LEU A 308 12.03 24.11 -19.35
N SER A 309 11.31 24.98 -20.07
CA SER A 309 11.59 26.42 -20.15
C SER A 309 10.82 27.22 -19.09
N THR A 310 9.95 26.58 -18.30
CA THR A 310 9.25 27.21 -17.17
C THR A 310 10.01 27.02 -15.86
N ALA A 311 9.73 27.88 -14.87
CA ALA A 311 10.23 27.73 -13.51
C ALA A 311 9.89 26.32 -12.96
N PRO A 312 10.88 25.57 -12.42
CA PRO A 312 10.62 24.23 -11.90
C PRO A 312 9.71 24.23 -10.69
N HIS A 313 8.68 23.40 -10.70
CA HIS A 313 7.75 23.24 -9.59
C HIS A 313 7.03 21.89 -9.67
N GLN A 314 6.55 21.43 -8.52
CA GLN A 314 5.64 20.30 -8.42
C GLN A 314 4.32 20.78 -7.88
N CYS A 315 3.23 20.45 -8.56
CA CYS A 315 1.91 20.58 -7.98
C CYS A 315 1.25 19.22 -7.89
N ALA A 316 0.47 19.01 -6.84
CA ALA A 316 -0.30 17.80 -6.67
C ALA A 316 -1.72 18.07 -6.22
N GLY A 317 -2.66 17.28 -6.74
CA GLY A 317 -4.05 17.30 -6.32
C GLY A 317 -4.34 16.15 -5.36
N GLU A 318 -5.23 16.40 -4.41
CA GLU A 318 -5.72 15.41 -3.45
C GLU A 318 -6.45 14.27 -4.16
N ALA A 319 -6.10 13.05 -3.79
CA ALA A 319 -6.68 11.82 -4.33
C ALA A 319 -6.77 10.77 -3.23
N GLU A 320 -7.94 10.17 -3.06
CA GLU A 320 -8.06 8.98 -2.22
C GLU A 320 -7.60 7.74 -2.98
N LYS A 321 -6.68 6.98 -2.38
CA LYS A 321 -6.39 5.60 -2.82
C LYS A 321 -7.17 4.66 -1.93
N TYR A 322 -8.15 3.99 -2.54
CA TYR A 322 -8.89 2.91 -1.89
C TYR A 322 -8.08 1.62 -2.00
N GLU A 323 -7.32 1.29 -0.96
CA GLU A 323 -6.67 -0.01 -0.83
C GLU A 323 -7.56 -0.98 -0.07
N ASN A 324 -7.14 -2.23 0.03
CA ASN A 324 -7.81 -3.23 0.84
C ASN A 324 -7.75 -2.80 2.31
N GLY A 325 -8.82 -2.12 2.76
CA GLY A 325 -9.09 -1.83 4.15
C GLY A 325 -8.23 -0.73 4.80
N SER A 326 -7.68 0.16 3.97
CA SER A 326 -7.15 1.45 4.40
C SER A 326 -7.43 2.46 3.29
N ASN A 327 -7.87 3.67 3.66
CA ASN A 327 -7.81 4.81 2.74
C ASN A 327 -6.47 5.49 2.95
N ARG A 328 -5.72 5.65 1.86
CA ARG A 328 -4.48 6.40 1.86
C ARG A 328 -4.72 7.73 1.15
N ALA A 329 -4.45 8.82 1.85
CA ALA A 329 -4.33 10.13 1.23
C ALA A 329 -3.15 10.09 0.26
N LEU A 330 -3.41 10.44 -1.00
CA LEU A 330 -2.37 10.65 -1.99
C LEU A 330 -2.45 12.06 -2.53
N TYR A 331 -1.27 12.67 -2.67
CA TYR A 331 -1.10 13.85 -3.48
C TYR A 331 -0.66 13.41 -4.88
N SER A 332 -1.59 13.37 -5.82
CA SER A 332 -1.33 12.98 -7.21
C SER A 332 -0.69 14.14 -7.97
N VAL A 333 0.57 13.98 -8.38
CA VAL A 333 1.30 15.00 -9.12
C VAL A 333 0.67 15.31 -10.49
N LEU A 334 0.89 16.52 -10.99
CA LEU A 334 0.54 16.90 -12.36
C LEU A 334 1.31 16.11 -13.41
N SER A 335 0.72 16.03 -14.60
CA SER A 335 1.31 15.32 -15.73
C SER A 335 2.60 15.97 -16.27
N THR A 336 2.84 17.26 -15.99
CA THR A 336 4.10 17.97 -16.31
C THR A 336 5.29 17.34 -15.62
N HIS A 337 5.26 17.27 -14.29
CA HIS A 337 6.32 16.66 -13.49
C HIS A 337 6.47 15.16 -13.79
N TYR A 338 5.35 14.46 -13.99
CA TYR A 338 5.37 13.06 -14.42
C TYR A 338 6.16 12.89 -15.74
N ALA A 339 5.94 13.74 -16.75
CA ALA A 339 6.63 13.65 -18.03
C ALA A 339 8.14 13.94 -17.91
N VAL A 340 8.52 15.02 -17.21
CA VAL A 340 9.93 15.37 -17.02
C VAL A 340 10.67 14.28 -16.25
N THR A 341 10.12 13.84 -15.13
CA THR A 341 10.71 12.75 -14.32
C THR A 341 10.79 11.44 -15.11
N SER A 342 9.81 11.18 -15.98
CA SER A 342 9.84 10.00 -16.85
C SER A 342 10.98 10.03 -17.85
N TYR A 343 11.28 11.19 -18.44
CA TYR A 343 12.45 11.35 -19.33
C TYR A 343 13.74 11.08 -18.58
N VAL A 344 13.89 11.66 -17.39
CA VAL A 344 15.08 11.48 -16.53
C VAL A 344 15.28 10.02 -16.14
N LEU A 345 14.24 9.35 -15.64
CA LEU A 345 14.36 7.98 -15.14
C LEU A 345 14.59 6.96 -16.25
N THR A 346 14.04 7.16 -17.45
CA THR A 346 14.29 6.26 -18.59
C THR A 346 15.79 6.10 -18.88
N GLN A 347 16.62 7.10 -18.56
CA GLN A 347 18.07 7.03 -18.76
C GLN A 347 18.83 6.44 -17.57
N MET A 348 18.23 6.41 -16.37
CA MET A 348 18.86 5.93 -15.13
C MET A 348 18.49 4.47 -14.80
N GLU A 349 17.27 4.05 -15.13
CA GLU A 349 16.67 2.78 -14.70
C GLU A 349 17.53 1.57 -15.10
N ASP A 350 18.06 1.53 -16.33
CA ASP A 350 18.85 0.40 -16.81
C ASP A 350 20.18 0.24 -16.08
N ALA A 351 20.83 1.34 -15.69
CA ALA A 351 22.07 1.29 -14.91
C ALA A 351 21.82 0.79 -13.49
N VAL A 352 20.67 1.14 -12.91
CA VAL A 352 20.30 0.74 -11.54
C VAL A 352 19.74 -0.66 -11.46
N ARG A 353 19.08 -1.18 -12.50
CA ARG A 353 18.67 -2.60 -12.56
C ARG A 353 19.85 -3.56 -12.46
N ALA A 354 21.05 -3.11 -12.81
CA ALA A 354 22.28 -3.87 -12.65
C ALA A 354 22.89 -3.76 -11.23
N SER A 355 22.33 -2.91 -10.35
CA SER A 355 22.80 -2.72 -8.98
C SER A 355 22.25 -3.80 -8.04
N GLU A 356 23.03 -4.16 -7.01
CA GLU A 356 22.64 -5.18 -6.03
C GLU A 356 21.68 -4.66 -4.94
N ILE A 357 21.25 -3.40 -5.04
CA ILE A 357 20.58 -2.69 -3.94
C ILE A 357 19.05 -2.82 -4.02
N SER A 358 18.51 -3.08 -5.20
CA SER A 358 17.08 -3.09 -5.42
C SER A 358 16.61 -4.13 -6.42
N ASP A 359 15.45 -4.71 -6.12
CA ASP A 359 14.69 -5.55 -7.04
C ASP A 359 13.74 -4.72 -7.94
N LEU A 360 13.87 -3.38 -7.93
CA LEU A 360 13.00 -2.48 -8.69
C LEU A 360 12.98 -2.82 -10.18
N GLY A 361 11.78 -3.07 -10.70
CA GLY A 361 11.55 -3.29 -12.13
C GLY A 361 12.11 -4.61 -12.65
N LEU A 362 12.50 -5.55 -11.78
CA LEU A 362 12.76 -6.93 -12.17
C LEU A 362 11.44 -7.63 -12.52
N GLY A 363 11.51 -8.56 -13.46
CA GLY A 363 10.39 -9.42 -13.83
C GLY A 363 10.86 -10.76 -14.36
N GLY A 364 9.97 -11.75 -14.36
CA GLY A 364 10.24 -13.08 -14.90
C GLY A 364 11.42 -13.76 -14.20
N ALA A 365 12.39 -14.26 -14.98
CA ALA A 365 13.53 -15.01 -14.45
C ALA A 365 14.45 -14.17 -13.53
N ALA A 366 14.57 -12.86 -13.78
CA ALA A 366 15.40 -11.99 -12.96
C ALA A 366 14.82 -11.80 -11.55
N GLU A 367 13.49 -11.64 -11.46
CA GLU A 367 12.77 -11.58 -10.19
C GLU A 367 12.89 -12.90 -9.42
N ALA A 368 12.69 -14.05 -10.09
CA ALA A 368 12.85 -15.36 -9.46
C ALA A 368 14.29 -15.57 -8.94
N SER A 369 15.30 -15.15 -9.70
CA SER A 369 16.70 -15.21 -9.28
C SER A 369 16.97 -14.33 -8.05
N ALA A 370 16.42 -13.11 -8.02
CA ALA A 370 16.54 -12.23 -6.86
C ALA A 370 15.87 -12.82 -5.60
N GLN A 371 14.70 -13.45 -5.75
CA GLN A 371 14.03 -14.14 -4.64
C GLN A 371 14.87 -15.32 -4.12
N LEU A 372 15.45 -16.13 -5.01
CA LEU A 372 16.33 -17.24 -4.63
C LEU A 372 17.56 -16.72 -3.87
N LYS A 373 18.20 -15.64 -4.33
CA LYS A 373 19.32 -15.00 -3.62
C LYS A 373 18.91 -14.54 -2.21
N ARG A 374 17.71 -13.99 -2.04
CA ARG A 374 17.17 -13.61 -0.71
C ARG A 374 16.96 -14.82 0.19
N MET A 375 16.44 -15.92 -0.36
CA MET A 375 16.29 -17.18 0.39
C MET A 375 17.65 -17.76 0.81
N ASP A 376 18.64 -17.72 -0.07
CA ASP A 376 20.01 -18.16 0.22
C ASP A 376 20.66 -17.28 1.29
N ALA A 377 20.48 -15.95 1.21
CA ALA A 377 20.94 -15.01 2.22
C ALA A 377 20.31 -15.31 3.58
N LEU A 378 19.00 -15.59 3.63
CA LEU A 378 18.31 -15.98 4.86
C LEU A 378 18.81 -17.31 5.43
N ALA A 379 19.00 -18.32 4.57
CA ALA A 379 19.54 -19.61 4.99
C ALA A 379 20.98 -19.48 5.52
N ALA A 380 21.81 -18.67 4.87
CA ALA A 380 23.16 -18.37 5.31
C ALA A 380 23.18 -17.58 6.63
N ALA A 381 22.28 -16.59 6.78
CA ALA A 381 22.10 -15.83 7.99
C ALA A 381 21.80 -16.75 9.18
N LYS A 382 20.80 -17.63 9.02
CA LYS A 382 20.42 -18.60 10.06
C LYS A 382 21.58 -19.51 10.46
N ARG A 383 22.38 -20.00 9.52
CA ARG A 383 23.56 -20.84 9.81
C ARG A 383 24.63 -20.11 10.62
N ARG A 384 24.72 -18.78 10.49
CA ARG A 384 25.72 -17.94 11.18
C ARG A 384 25.19 -17.27 12.45
N GLY A 385 23.96 -17.60 12.87
CA GLY A 385 23.30 -16.92 13.99
C GLY A 385 23.06 -15.44 13.73
N HIS A 386 22.85 -15.05 12.47
CA HIS A 386 22.42 -13.71 12.08
C HIS A 386 20.89 -13.66 12.03
N GLU A 387 20.33 -12.47 12.21
CA GLU A 387 18.88 -12.26 12.17
C GLU A 387 18.48 -11.58 10.87
N ALA A 388 17.25 -11.83 10.43
CA ALA A 388 16.67 -11.23 9.25
C ALA A 388 15.40 -10.48 9.61
N PHE A 389 15.27 -9.26 9.11
CA PHE A 389 14.21 -8.33 9.42
C PHE A 389 13.54 -7.86 8.14
N MET A 390 12.22 -7.63 8.26
CA MET A 390 11.45 -6.86 7.30
C MET A 390 11.04 -5.57 7.97
N TYR A 391 11.40 -4.43 7.38
CA TYR A 391 11.01 -3.12 7.88
C TYR A 391 9.91 -2.53 7.00
N ASP A 392 8.87 -2.03 7.66
CA ASP A 392 7.76 -1.30 7.06
C ASP A 392 7.64 0.07 7.74
N TYR A 393 7.65 1.13 6.95
CA TYR A 393 7.57 2.50 7.45
C TYR A 393 6.12 2.93 7.57
N SER A 394 5.71 3.41 8.74
CA SER A 394 4.32 3.78 8.98
C SER A 394 3.77 4.89 8.06
N ASN A 395 4.65 5.79 7.58
CA ASN A 395 4.30 6.84 6.63
C ASN A 395 5.56 7.40 5.92
N MET A 396 6.30 6.56 5.19
CA MET A 396 7.53 6.99 4.51
C MET A 396 7.31 8.24 3.65
N ASN A 397 6.31 8.20 2.75
CA ASN A 397 6.00 9.32 1.87
C ASN A 397 5.61 10.61 2.62
N GLY A 398 5.24 10.54 3.89
CA GLY A 398 4.96 11.71 4.72
C GLY A 398 6.21 12.32 5.35
N GLN A 399 7.30 11.56 5.46
CA GLN A 399 8.48 11.91 6.26
C GLN A 399 9.71 12.33 5.43
N GLU A 400 9.67 12.11 4.12
CA GLU A 400 10.75 12.51 3.23
C GLU A 400 10.82 14.03 3.07
N SER A 401 11.97 14.62 3.35
CA SER A 401 12.23 16.03 3.07
C SER A 401 12.44 16.26 1.58
N PRO A 402 12.13 17.46 1.06
CA PRO A 402 12.41 17.77 -0.34
C PRO A 402 13.92 17.75 -0.65
N TRP A 403 14.76 18.05 0.34
CA TRP A 403 16.21 17.93 0.21
C TRP A 403 16.64 16.49 -0.06
N GLU A 404 16.13 15.50 0.70
CA GLU A 404 16.46 14.08 0.49
C GLU A 404 16.08 13.63 -0.92
N GLN A 405 14.86 13.99 -1.34
CA GLN A 405 14.33 13.67 -2.66
C GLN A 405 15.19 14.30 -3.78
N ALA A 406 15.58 15.57 -3.62
CA ALA A 406 16.45 16.29 -4.54
C ALA A 406 17.87 15.69 -4.60
N THR A 407 18.42 15.30 -3.44
CA THR A 407 19.76 14.71 -3.32
C THR A 407 19.87 13.39 -4.07
N VAL A 408 18.81 12.56 -4.11
CA VAL A 408 18.78 11.34 -4.95
C VAL A 408 19.10 11.65 -6.41
N PHE A 409 18.39 12.61 -7.01
CA PHE A 409 18.62 12.99 -8.42
C PHE A 409 19.94 13.71 -8.62
N ARG A 410 20.38 14.53 -7.66
CA ARG A 410 21.66 15.25 -7.70
C ARG A 410 22.85 14.29 -7.70
N CYS A 411 22.89 13.34 -6.78
CA CYS A 411 23.95 12.33 -6.70
C CYS A 411 23.98 11.46 -7.96
N ALA A 412 22.82 11.05 -8.47
CA ALA A 412 22.72 10.29 -9.72
C ALA A 412 23.28 11.08 -10.92
N LEU A 413 22.88 12.35 -11.08
CA LEU A 413 23.39 13.22 -12.15
C LEU A 413 24.91 13.42 -12.04
N ASN A 414 25.42 13.67 -10.82
CA ASN A 414 26.84 13.84 -10.57
C ASN A 414 27.62 12.56 -10.92
N ALA A 415 27.12 11.39 -10.55
CA ALA A 415 27.73 10.11 -10.90
C ALA A 415 27.77 9.89 -12.41
N MET A 416 26.69 10.22 -13.14
CA MET A 416 26.68 10.12 -14.61
C MET A 416 27.68 11.08 -15.26
N HIS A 417 27.80 12.32 -14.77
CA HIS A 417 28.82 13.25 -15.25
C HIS A 417 30.24 12.74 -14.99
N ARG A 418 30.52 12.22 -13.79
CA ARG A 418 31.82 11.59 -13.47
C ARG A 418 32.13 10.40 -14.38
N ALA A 419 31.11 9.61 -14.73
CA ALA A 419 31.23 8.50 -15.67
C ALA A 419 31.34 8.94 -17.15
N GLY A 420 31.33 10.24 -17.43
CA GLY A 420 31.53 10.79 -18.77
C GLY A 420 30.27 10.83 -19.63
N LEU A 421 29.10 11.10 -19.02
CA LEU A 421 27.80 11.31 -19.70
C LEU A 421 27.97 11.95 -21.09
N CYS A 422 27.47 11.28 -22.12
CA CYS A 422 27.56 11.74 -23.50
C CYS A 422 26.33 11.37 -24.33
N GLY A 423 26.38 11.69 -25.62
CA GLY A 423 25.28 11.50 -26.56
C GLY A 423 24.55 12.80 -26.87
N ARG A 424 23.75 12.77 -27.93
CA ARG A 424 23.05 13.96 -28.46
C ARG A 424 22.05 14.55 -27.44
N GLY A 425 21.47 13.72 -26.57
CA GLY A 425 20.53 14.14 -25.54
C GLY A 425 21.17 14.51 -24.20
N ALA A 426 22.49 14.48 -24.05
CA ALA A 426 23.15 14.72 -22.77
C ALA A 426 22.84 16.10 -22.16
N ALA A 427 22.79 17.16 -22.98
CA ALA A 427 22.47 18.50 -22.51
C ALA A 427 21.00 18.62 -22.05
N ASP A 428 20.08 18.04 -22.81
CA ASP A 428 18.66 17.97 -22.46
C ASP A 428 18.44 17.20 -21.16
N TYR A 429 19.15 16.09 -21.01
CA TYR A 429 19.13 15.29 -19.81
C TYR A 429 19.57 16.07 -18.58
N THR A 430 20.76 16.69 -18.63
CA THR A 430 21.26 17.53 -17.53
C THR A 430 20.27 18.65 -17.20
N ARG A 431 19.69 19.31 -18.21
CA ARG A 431 18.67 20.34 -18.03
C ARG A 431 17.42 19.79 -17.33
N ALA A 432 16.89 18.66 -17.81
CA ALA A 432 15.70 18.04 -17.23
C ALA A 432 15.92 17.53 -15.81
N THR A 433 17.08 16.94 -15.51
CA THR A 433 17.40 16.47 -14.15
C THR A 433 17.56 17.65 -13.19
N LYS A 434 18.20 18.75 -13.61
CA LYS A 434 18.25 19.99 -12.80
C LYS A 434 16.86 20.56 -12.53
N TRP A 435 15.99 20.59 -13.55
CA TRP A 435 14.60 20.97 -13.39
C TRP A 435 13.89 20.10 -12.34
N VAL A 436 14.09 18.78 -12.36
CA VAL A 436 13.52 17.88 -11.32
C VAL A 436 14.08 18.19 -9.94
N ILE A 437 15.40 18.38 -9.79
CA ILE A 437 16.05 18.71 -8.51
C ILE A 437 15.45 20.00 -7.93
N GLU A 438 15.41 21.07 -8.73
CA GLU A 438 14.89 22.39 -8.33
C GLU A 438 13.37 22.38 -8.06
N SER A 439 12.64 21.43 -8.65
CA SER A 439 11.20 21.32 -8.41
C SER A 439 10.85 20.89 -6.99
N PHE A 440 11.72 20.13 -6.31
CA PHE A 440 11.47 19.70 -4.92
C PHE A 440 11.48 20.89 -3.94
N ASP A 441 12.22 21.96 -4.21
CA ASP A 441 12.14 23.17 -3.39
C ASP A 441 10.81 23.94 -3.59
N ASN A 442 10.09 23.63 -4.67
CA ASN A 442 8.92 24.33 -5.17
C ASN A 442 7.70 23.39 -5.26
N MET A 443 7.32 22.80 -4.13
CA MET A 443 6.19 21.87 -4.03
C MET A 443 4.91 22.54 -3.50
N TYR A 444 3.80 22.37 -4.23
CA TYR A 444 2.54 23.04 -3.95
C TYR A 444 1.32 22.11 -4.07
N LEU A 445 0.25 22.42 -3.34
CA LEU A 445 -1.06 21.81 -3.52
C LEU A 445 -1.84 22.52 -4.61
N ALA A 446 -2.45 21.76 -5.52
CA ALA A 446 -3.20 22.31 -6.65
C ALA A 446 -4.55 22.91 -6.24
N SER A 447 -5.06 22.61 -5.05
CA SER A 447 -6.35 23.10 -4.55
C SER A 447 -6.35 24.60 -4.25
N ASP A 448 -5.25 25.09 -3.68
CA ASP A 448 -5.16 26.42 -3.06
C ASP A 448 -3.76 27.05 -3.18
N GLY A 449 -2.80 26.34 -3.79
CA GLY A 449 -1.43 26.82 -3.92
C GLY A 449 -0.62 26.74 -2.62
N MET A 450 -1.10 26.02 -1.60
CA MET A 450 -0.35 25.84 -0.35
C MET A 450 1.01 25.19 -0.63
N ARG A 451 2.10 25.80 -0.16
CA ARG A 451 3.43 25.20 -0.24
C ARG A 451 3.55 24.05 0.75
N THR A 452 4.05 22.91 0.29
CA THR A 452 4.38 21.77 1.16
C THR A 452 5.86 21.80 1.50
N LEU A 453 6.20 21.57 2.77
CA LEU A 453 7.58 21.54 3.26
C LEU A 453 8.16 20.14 3.30
N HIS A 454 7.34 19.10 3.15
CA HIS A 454 7.80 17.73 3.11
C HIS A 454 6.81 16.79 2.45
N GLY A 455 7.32 15.57 2.27
CA GLY A 455 6.64 14.43 1.76
C GLY A 455 6.82 14.24 0.27
N LEU A 456 6.62 13.01 -0.18
CA LEU A 456 6.71 12.62 -1.57
C LEU A 456 5.33 12.54 -2.18
N TYR A 457 5.13 13.28 -3.27
CA TYR A 457 3.91 13.19 -4.06
C TYR A 457 3.81 11.83 -4.77
N SER A 458 2.60 11.29 -4.80
CA SER A 458 2.29 10.05 -5.51
C SER A 458 1.99 10.33 -6.97
N GLY A 459 2.10 9.29 -7.80
CA GLY A 459 1.79 9.38 -9.22
C GLY A 459 2.84 10.09 -10.07
N MET A 460 3.96 10.53 -9.48
CA MET A 460 5.21 10.74 -10.21
C MET A 460 5.76 9.37 -10.63
N ARG A 461 6.35 9.26 -11.83
CA ARG A 461 6.93 7.98 -12.28
C ARG A 461 8.02 7.47 -11.32
N GLY A 462 8.67 8.39 -10.61
CA GLY A 462 9.76 8.09 -9.68
C GLY A 462 9.39 7.83 -8.24
N THR A 463 8.13 7.66 -7.84
CA THR A 463 7.80 7.53 -6.40
C THR A 463 8.56 6.35 -5.78
N SER A 464 8.49 5.17 -6.39
CA SER A 464 9.22 3.99 -5.90
C SER A 464 10.75 4.14 -6.01
N TRP A 465 11.23 4.87 -7.01
CA TRP A 465 12.65 5.17 -7.17
C TRP A 465 13.18 6.00 -6.00
N VAL A 466 12.54 7.14 -5.73
CA VAL A 466 12.91 8.03 -4.63
C VAL A 466 12.82 7.29 -3.31
N ASN A 467 11.68 6.62 -3.03
CA ASN A 467 11.53 5.83 -1.81
C ASN A 467 12.67 4.81 -1.64
N THR A 468 13.02 4.05 -2.70
CA THR A 468 14.07 3.04 -2.61
C THR A 468 15.43 3.63 -2.23
N PHE A 469 15.82 4.73 -2.88
CA PHE A 469 17.14 5.33 -2.65
C PHE A 469 17.21 6.12 -1.34
N VAL A 470 16.14 6.80 -0.95
CA VAL A 470 16.02 7.45 0.37
C VAL A 470 16.10 6.41 1.47
N ASN A 471 15.37 5.30 1.33
CA ASN A 471 15.37 4.18 2.28
C ASN A 471 16.76 3.53 2.40
N TYR A 472 17.43 3.30 1.27
CA TYR A 472 18.82 2.84 1.25
C TYR A 472 19.74 3.78 2.02
N ALA A 473 19.66 5.08 1.74
CA ALA A 473 20.49 6.07 2.41
C ALA A 473 20.20 6.16 3.91
N TRP A 474 18.93 6.12 4.35
CA TRP A 474 18.54 6.03 5.76
C TRP A 474 19.16 4.84 6.47
N MET A 475 19.12 3.66 5.87
CA MET A 475 19.76 2.47 6.43
C MET A 475 21.29 2.61 6.51
N GLN A 476 21.93 3.26 5.53
CA GLN A 476 23.37 3.53 5.62
C GLN A 476 23.70 4.55 6.72
N CYS A 477 22.89 5.59 6.92
CA CYS A 477 23.04 6.53 8.04
C CYS A 477 22.95 5.78 9.38
N ALA A 478 21.96 4.92 9.55
CA ALA A 478 21.80 4.11 10.76
C ALA A 478 22.98 3.14 10.96
N ARG A 479 23.43 2.45 9.91
CA ARG A 479 24.60 1.57 9.92
C ARG A 479 25.86 2.31 10.38
N ARG A 480 26.12 3.50 9.81
CA ARG A 480 27.29 4.32 10.17
C ARG A 480 27.20 4.85 11.60
N ALA A 481 26.00 5.21 12.06
CA ALA A 481 25.79 5.57 13.46
C ALA A 481 26.18 4.43 14.41
N VAL A 482 25.73 3.20 14.15
CA VAL A 482 26.11 2.01 14.92
C VAL A 482 27.61 1.74 14.84
N GLN A 483 28.22 1.84 13.66
CA GLN A 483 29.67 1.67 13.50
C GLN A 483 30.47 2.70 14.32
N ARG A 484 29.98 3.94 14.43
CA ARG A 484 30.62 4.97 15.25
C ARG A 484 30.55 4.66 16.74
N THR A 485 29.42 4.17 17.25
CA THR A 485 29.22 3.93 18.69
C THR A 485 29.70 2.56 19.13
N GLU A 486 29.30 1.51 18.41
CA GLU A 486 29.52 0.11 18.79
C GLU A 486 30.75 -0.51 18.11
N LYS A 487 31.42 0.22 17.21
CA LYS A 487 32.66 -0.22 16.54
C LYS A 487 32.54 -1.52 15.73
N TYR A 488 31.33 -1.87 15.31
CA TYR A 488 31.09 -2.98 14.39
C TYR A 488 30.07 -2.60 13.32
N ASP A 489 30.16 -3.26 12.17
CA ASP A 489 29.17 -3.14 11.09
C ASP A 489 27.94 -4.03 11.33
N PRO A 490 26.73 -3.51 11.61
CA PRO A 490 25.58 -4.37 11.89
C PRO A 490 24.99 -5.02 10.64
N LEU A 491 25.18 -4.43 9.45
CA LEU A 491 24.41 -4.77 8.26
C LEU A 491 25.19 -5.73 7.35
N VAL A 492 24.69 -6.96 7.19
CA VAL A 492 25.31 -7.99 6.35
C VAL A 492 24.78 -7.93 4.92
N HIS A 493 23.46 -7.76 4.78
CA HIS A 493 22.79 -7.72 3.49
C HIS A 493 21.52 -6.87 3.60
N ALA A 494 21.16 -6.16 2.53
CA ALA A 494 19.94 -5.38 2.45
C ALA A 494 19.43 -5.31 1.02
N VAL A 495 18.12 -5.40 0.85
CA VAL A 495 17.42 -5.14 -0.40
C VAL A 495 16.29 -4.16 -0.11
N HIS A 496 16.17 -3.15 -0.98
CA HIS A 496 15.21 -2.06 -0.85
C HIS A 496 14.25 -2.07 -2.04
N ASN A 497 12.95 -1.95 -1.79
CA ASN A 497 11.94 -1.85 -2.84
C ASN A 497 10.83 -0.87 -2.41
N GLY A 498 11.03 0.40 -2.75
CA GLY A 498 10.19 1.48 -2.25
C GLY A 498 10.36 1.63 -0.74
N ASP A 499 9.23 1.57 -0.03
CA ASP A 499 9.17 1.57 1.44
C ASP A 499 9.53 0.21 2.06
N ASP A 500 9.46 -0.90 1.32
CA ASP A 500 9.80 -2.22 1.84
C ASP A 500 11.31 -2.43 1.94
N VAL A 501 11.77 -2.96 3.08
CA VAL A 501 13.17 -3.37 3.30
C VAL A 501 13.23 -4.81 3.78
N PHE A 502 14.11 -5.58 3.16
CA PHE A 502 14.60 -6.84 3.71
C PHE A 502 16.07 -6.66 4.12
N ALA A 503 16.42 -6.94 5.37
CA ALA A 503 17.79 -6.83 5.83
C ALA A 503 18.22 -8.05 6.65
N VAL A 504 19.48 -8.42 6.54
CA VAL A 504 20.16 -9.38 7.41
C VAL A 504 21.15 -8.60 8.25
N THR A 505 21.06 -8.75 9.56
CA THR A 505 21.96 -8.10 10.52
C THR A 505 22.71 -9.13 11.34
N ARG A 506 23.92 -8.75 11.77
CA ARG A 506 24.70 -9.54 12.73
C ARG A 506 24.57 -8.94 14.12
N HIS A 507 24.50 -9.80 15.12
CA HIS A 507 24.58 -9.33 16.51
C HIS A 507 25.96 -8.77 16.80
N HIS A 508 25.99 -7.78 17.71
CA HIS A 508 27.22 -7.46 18.41
C HIS A 508 27.66 -8.72 19.17
N ALA A 509 28.78 -9.33 18.78
CA ALA A 509 29.39 -10.36 19.60
C ALA A 509 29.77 -9.68 20.91
N ALA A 510 29.08 -9.98 22.00
CA ALA A 510 29.53 -9.57 23.32
C ALA A 510 30.91 -10.20 23.53
N THR A 511 31.96 -9.41 23.31
CA THR A 511 33.35 -9.78 23.63
C THR A 511 33.56 -9.79 25.12
#